data_AF-K9WYE2-F1
#
_entry.id   AF-K9WYE2-F1
#
_cell.length_a   1.000
_cell.length_b   1.000
_cell.length_c   1.000
_cell.angle_alpha   90.00
_cell.angle_beta   90.00
_cell.angle_gamma   90.00
#
_symmetry.space_group_name_H-M   'P 1'
#
loop_
_entity.id
_entity.type
_entity.pdbx_description
1 polymer ?
#
loop_
_entity_poly.entity_id
_entity_poly.type
_entity_poly.pdbx_seq_one_letter_code
_entity_poly.pdbx_strand_id
1 'polypeptide(L)'
;MTTYTQNHQLNTELTLQDSEQSPLTVQAKTLTLTTQNDILIESRLTFHVNPELYQRIHTQGLFNLQPELRGSLTNGEFDSETNIAITASLKPDLLPHLTPHLDNAPAYLQKLSQENPSNPLLSTESWLGLQVNQQRLPIATGYSTFWDYVNFTAISGENLDSEQISKGVSNFFENWAEANLEPIANDAISQVLSEVTQGLEEWIDSSISAITSETLTQAFSEIAKAFEKLVEPSEFDTNQQNIASQNIFAAMVDFFKIDDWTCIKIEGEAALQMAFSGKNGVCNCYAKAKEIEQQFVFYSICPVIAPKSKHQAIAEFIARANHDMIIGNFELDFNSGEIRYKTSINVEDGKLSFNCIKILVYTNVKMMDKYLAGILSVINDNVSPMSAIKQIELMQDVSQSSDEIVQSLVVAPTDKPEELVVNSTLQLEIQPQEEKIPERQSHILARLTPDEIGKLHQALQMLEPYQRKQTQAILEKVKGLIIARLGNLGTEVFDEAFTFFTKTKFPGIILKLTQRYSRMAGQTKLFIQQLKDWIKQYGEAADNSDINLAIEDLEKLFGRINKRLEELPTDKLLGEKELIYLLEIEQFREQLAFFDKFIKNLPEKPPDGLAST
;
A
#
# COMPACT_ATOMS: atom_id res chain seq x y z
N MET A 1 42.47 -9.30 -25.01
CA MET A 1 42.70 -10.13 -23.81
C MET A 1 42.24 -11.54 -24.16
N THR A 2 43.06 -12.57 -23.91
CA THR A 2 42.71 -13.96 -24.22
C THR A 2 42.04 -14.60 -23.02
N THR A 3 40.76 -14.93 -23.17
CA THR A 3 39.97 -15.65 -22.17
C THR A 3 39.99 -17.14 -22.48
N TYR A 4 40.15 -17.98 -21.47
CA TYR A 4 40.17 -19.43 -21.61
C TYR A 4 39.13 -20.05 -20.68
N THR A 5 38.30 -20.96 -21.21
CA THR A 5 37.23 -21.62 -20.46
C THR A 5 37.46 -23.12 -20.45
N GLN A 6 37.52 -23.71 -19.26
CA GLN A 6 37.62 -25.15 -19.02
C GLN A 6 36.29 -25.68 -18.51
N ASN A 7 35.82 -26.79 -19.07
CA ASN A 7 34.61 -27.48 -18.62
C ASN A 7 34.99 -28.84 -18.03
N HIS A 8 34.69 -29.04 -16.75
CA HIS A 8 34.88 -30.30 -16.05
C HIS A 8 33.53 -31.00 -15.88
N GLN A 9 33.40 -32.21 -16.40
CA GLN A 9 32.21 -33.04 -16.15
C GLN A 9 32.29 -33.64 -14.75
N LEU A 10 31.31 -33.32 -13.91
CA LEU A 10 31.09 -33.86 -12.58
C LEU A 10 29.95 -34.88 -12.69
N ASN A 11 30.08 -36.04 -12.05
CA ASN A 11 28.96 -36.96 -11.90
C ASN A 11 28.99 -37.52 -10.48
N THR A 12 29.10 -36.59 -9.53
CA THR A 12 29.30 -36.88 -8.11
C THR A 12 28.28 -36.12 -7.30
N GLU A 13 27.98 -36.64 -6.11
CA GLU A 13 27.21 -35.91 -5.12
C GLU A 13 28.11 -34.89 -4.43
N LEU A 14 27.61 -33.67 -4.27
CA LEU A 14 28.25 -32.60 -3.53
C LEU A 14 27.31 -32.17 -2.42
N THR A 15 27.80 -32.13 -1.18
CA THR A 15 27.00 -31.66 -0.04
C THR A 15 27.40 -30.24 0.31
N LEU A 16 26.42 -29.34 0.23
CA LEU A 16 26.51 -27.94 0.64
C LEU A 16 25.79 -27.73 1.97
N GLN A 17 26.00 -26.59 2.62
CA GLN A 17 25.34 -26.18 3.85
C GLN A 17 24.61 -24.85 3.66
N ASP A 18 23.40 -24.74 4.19
CA ASP A 18 22.72 -23.45 4.30
C ASP A 18 23.25 -22.61 5.48
N SER A 19 22.66 -21.43 5.69
CA SER A 19 23.01 -20.52 6.78
C SER A 19 22.77 -21.10 8.18
N GLU A 20 21.89 -22.10 8.31
CA GLU A 20 21.63 -22.84 9.54
C GLU A 20 22.51 -24.08 9.69
N GLN A 21 23.50 -24.28 8.80
CA GLN A 21 24.39 -25.43 8.72
C GLN A 21 23.67 -26.75 8.40
N SER A 22 22.45 -26.70 7.88
CA SER A 22 21.70 -27.88 7.47
C SER A 22 22.23 -28.38 6.13
N PRO A 23 22.58 -29.68 6.00
CA PRO A 23 23.16 -30.21 4.78
C PRO A 23 22.14 -30.22 3.63
N LEU A 24 22.66 -30.02 2.42
CA LEU A 24 21.93 -30.04 1.17
C LEU A 24 22.79 -30.75 0.11
N THR A 25 22.43 -31.98 -0.22
CA THR A 25 23.17 -32.81 -1.18
C THR A 25 22.60 -32.63 -2.58
N VAL A 26 23.45 -32.23 -3.53
CA VAL A 26 23.10 -32.02 -4.94
C VAL A 26 23.89 -32.94 -5.86
N GLN A 27 23.33 -33.26 -7.03
CA GLN A 27 24.05 -34.03 -8.04
C GLN A 27 24.81 -33.08 -8.97
N ALA A 28 26.09 -32.85 -8.70
CA ALA A 28 26.93 -31.99 -9.53
C ALA A 28 27.15 -32.61 -10.92
N LYS A 29 26.94 -31.82 -11.98
CA LYS A 29 27.00 -32.22 -13.40
C LYS A 29 28.16 -31.60 -14.16
N THR A 30 28.36 -30.29 -14.03
CA THR A 30 29.45 -29.60 -14.73
C THR A 30 30.01 -28.50 -13.85
N LEU A 31 31.33 -28.36 -13.82
CA LEU A 31 32.02 -27.20 -13.27
C LEU A 31 32.79 -26.52 -14.41
N THR A 32 32.41 -25.29 -14.71
CA THR A 32 33.04 -24.46 -15.74
C THR A 32 33.89 -23.40 -15.07
N LEU A 33 35.17 -23.31 -15.46
CA LEU A 33 36.11 -22.33 -14.94
C LEU A 33 36.59 -21.44 -16.09
N THR A 34 36.47 -20.13 -15.93
CA THR A 34 36.91 -19.16 -16.92
C THR A 34 38.06 -18.34 -16.36
N THR A 35 39.20 -18.33 -17.06
CA THR A 35 40.39 -17.57 -16.70
C THR A 35 40.70 -16.50 -17.75
N GLN A 36 41.25 -15.37 -17.29
CA GLN A 36 41.74 -14.28 -18.12
C GLN A 36 43.13 -13.88 -17.64
N ASN A 37 44.13 -13.97 -18.52
CA ASN A 37 45.53 -13.77 -18.16
C ASN A 37 45.95 -14.59 -16.91
N ASP A 38 45.56 -15.86 -16.86
CA ASP A 38 45.81 -16.81 -15.74
C ASP A 38 45.13 -16.48 -14.39
N ILE A 39 44.25 -15.48 -14.37
CA ILE A 39 43.42 -15.15 -13.20
C ILE A 39 42.04 -15.78 -13.39
N LEU A 40 41.54 -16.52 -12.39
CA LEU A 40 40.18 -17.03 -12.37
C LEU A 40 39.19 -15.86 -12.24
N ILE A 41 38.37 -15.66 -13.26
CA ILE A 41 37.36 -14.59 -13.30
C ILE A 41 35.94 -15.13 -13.10
N GLU A 42 35.72 -16.43 -13.28
CA GLU A 42 34.39 -17.03 -13.12
C GLU A 42 34.46 -18.53 -12.83
N SER A 43 33.57 -19.01 -11.96
CA SER A 43 33.37 -20.43 -11.67
C SER A 43 31.88 -20.74 -11.67
N ARG A 44 31.39 -21.54 -12.61
CA ARG A 44 29.98 -21.95 -12.72
C ARG A 44 29.81 -23.43 -12.40
N LEU A 45 28.91 -23.75 -11.50
CA LEU A 45 28.51 -25.11 -11.16
C LEU A 45 27.09 -25.36 -11.64
N THR A 46 26.92 -26.37 -12.49
CA THR A 46 25.60 -26.91 -12.87
C THR A 46 25.37 -28.21 -12.10
N PHE A 47 24.22 -28.31 -11.44
CA PHE A 47 23.83 -29.47 -10.65
C PHE A 47 22.34 -29.78 -10.80
N HIS A 48 21.96 -31.03 -10.55
CA HIS A 48 20.57 -31.48 -10.56
C HIS A 48 20.04 -31.66 -9.14
N VAL A 49 18.79 -31.28 -8.93
CA VAL A 49 18.01 -31.49 -7.71
C VAL A 49 16.67 -32.13 -8.04
N ASN A 50 16.12 -32.91 -7.11
CA ASN A 50 14.76 -33.41 -7.25
C ASN A 50 13.73 -32.29 -6.92
N PRO A 51 12.46 -32.45 -7.29
CA PRO A 51 11.44 -31.42 -7.04
C PRO A 51 11.25 -31.07 -5.55
N GLU A 52 11.38 -32.04 -4.63
CA GLU A 52 11.27 -31.81 -3.19
C GLU A 52 12.39 -30.90 -2.66
N LEU A 53 13.64 -31.18 -3.04
CA LEU A 53 14.79 -30.37 -2.67
C LEU A 53 14.73 -28.99 -3.33
N TYR A 54 14.22 -28.93 -4.56
CA TYR A 54 13.96 -27.65 -5.23
C TYR A 54 12.96 -26.80 -4.47
N GLN A 55 11.88 -27.38 -3.92
CA GLN A 55 10.93 -26.62 -3.09
C GLN A 55 11.62 -26.00 -1.88
N ARG A 56 12.53 -26.72 -1.21
CA ARG A 56 13.33 -26.14 -0.11
C ARG A 56 14.19 -24.96 -0.60
N ILE A 57 14.92 -25.15 -1.71
CA ILE A 57 15.74 -24.08 -2.32
C ILE A 57 14.87 -22.87 -2.68
N HIS A 58 13.68 -23.11 -3.22
CA HIS A 58 12.71 -22.11 -3.63
C HIS A 58 12.13 -21.35 -2.43
N THR A 59 11.69 -22.03 -1.37
CA THR A 59 11.06 -21.37 -0.21
C THR A 59 12.08 -20.62 0.64
N GLN A 60 13.32 -21.14 0.75
CA GLN A 60 14.36 -20.56 1.60
C GLN A 60 15.31 -19.61 0.85
N GLY A 61 15.14 -19.43 -0.47
CA GLY A 61 15.99 -18.53 -1.26
C GLY A 61 17.46 -18.97 -1.37
N LEU A 62 17.75 -20.26 -1.19
CA LEU A 62 19.12 -20.79 -1.20
C LEU A 62 19.78 -20.56 -2.56
N PHE A 63 21.12 -20.48 -2.60
CA PHE A 63 21.88 -20.10 -3.79
C PHE A 63 21.56 -18.67 -4.27
N ASN A 64 21.20 -17.78 -3.34
CA ASN A 64 20.75 -16.42 -3.63
C ASN A 64 19.59 -16.39 -4.66
N LEU A 65 18.77 -17.44 -4.70
CA LEU A 65 17.60 -17.54 -5.57
C LEU A 65 16.39 -16.89 -4.88
N GLN A 66 16.47 -15.63 -4.47
CA GLN A 66 15.35 -14.94 -3.83
C GLN A 66 14.18 -14.78 -4.82
N PRO A 67 12.90 -14.92 -4.39
CA PRO A 67 11.74 -14.84 -5.29
C PRO A 67 11.73 -13.60 -6.18
N GLU A 68 12.18 -12.46 -5.65
CA GLU A 68 12.16 -11.14 -6.30
C GLU A 68 13.21 -11.02 -7.42
N LEU A 69 14.25 -11.87 -7.39
CA LEU A 69 15.35 -11.87 -8.34
C LEU A 69 15.22 -12.96 -9.41
N ARG A 70 14.10 -13.69 -9.44
CA ARG A 70 13.82 -14.73 -10.44
C ARG A 70 13.11 -14.09 -11.64
N GLY A 71 13.56 -14.43 -12.83
CA GLY A 71 12.82 -14.15 -14.05
C GLY A 71 11.63 -15.11 -14.20
N SER A 72 10.84 -14.90 -15.24
CA SER A 72 9.62 -15.66 -15.45
C SER A 72 9.88 -17.07 -15.99
N LEU A 73 9.02 -17.99 -15.58
CA LEU A 73 9.01 -19.36 -16.06
C LEU A 73 8.63 -19.41 -17.54
N THR A 74 9.57 -19.88 -18.35
CA THR A 74 9.32 -20.24 -19.74
C THR A 74 8.55 -21.55 -19.79
N ASN A 75 7.47 -21.62 -20.58
CA ASN A 75 6.74 -22.86 -20.88
C ASN A 75 6.05 -23.56 -19.69
N GLY A 76 5.56 -22.81 -18.69
CA GLY A 76 4.70 -23.33 -17.62
C GLY A 76 5.43 -23.73 -16.34
N GLU A 77 4.76 -24.47 -15.45
CA GLU A 77 5.33 -24.89 -14.16
C GLU A 77 6.25 -26.12 -14.29
N PHE A 78 7.15 -26.27 -13.32
CA PHE A 78 7.96 -27.49 -13.17
C PHE A 78 7.09 -28.69 -12.83
N ASP A 79 7.39 -29.84 -13.44
CA ASP A 79 6.76 -31.10 -13.08
C ASP A 79 7.36 -31.72 -11.81
N SER A 80 6.62 -32.66 -11.22
CA SER A 80 7.03 -33.38 -10.01
C SER A 80 7.80 -34.67 -10.27
N GLU A 81 8.08 -35.01 -11.54
CA GLU A 81 8.63 -36.32 -11.91
C GLU A 81 10.11 -36.27 -12.32
N THR A 82 10.58 -35.14 -12.85
CA THR A 82 11.93 -35.01 -13.40
C THR A 82 12.81 -34.07 -12.58
N ASN A 83 14.13 -34.31 -12.60
CA ASN A 83 15.08 -33.45 -11.90
C ASN A 83 15.20 -32.08 -12.56
N ILE A 84 15.39 -31.07 -11.72
CA ILE A 84 15.57 -29.68 -12.10
C ILE A 84 17.08 -29.38 -12.09
N ALA A 85 17.58 -28.80 -13.18
CA ALA A 85 18.96 -28.36 -13.31
C ALA A 85 19.10 -26.90 -12.86
N ILE A 86 20.04 -26.64 -11.97
CA ILE A 86 20.39 -25.29 -11.51
C ILE A 86 21.84 -25.03 -11.93
N THR A 87 22.07 -23.89 -12.58
CA THR A 87 23.41 -23.37 -12.86
C THR A 87 23.66 -22.18 -11.95
N ALA A 88 24.71 -22.24 -11.13
CA ALA A 88 25.08 -21.18 -10.20
C ALA A 88 26.54 -20.74 -10.39
N SER A 89 26.85 -19.46 -10.15
CA SER A 89 28.20 -18.91 -10.21
C SER A 89 28.74 -18.65 -8.80
N LEU A 90 30.01 -18.93 -8.56
CA LEU A 90 30.65 -18.61 -7.28
C LEU A 90 30.84 -17.08 -7.17
N LYS A 91 30.57 -16.53 -5.98
CA LYS A 91 30.80 -15.10 -5.69
C LYS A 91 32.26 -14.70 -6.02
N PRO A 92 32.50 -13.53 -6.64
CA PRO A 92 33.84 -13.10 -7.06
C PRO A 92 34.89 -13.13 -5.94
N ASP A 93 34.48 -12.76 -4.73
CA ASP A 93 35.36 -12.69 -3.55
C ASP A 93 35.89 -14.07 -3.11
N LEU A 94 35.23 -15.14 -3.54
CA LEU A 94 35.57 -16.51 -3.22
C LEU A 94 36.37 -17.20 -4.34
N LEU A 95 36.47 -16.60 -5.53
CA LEU A 95 37.30 -17.11 -6.62
C LEU A 95 38.78 -17.30 -6.21
N PRO A 96 39.42 -16.38 -5.45
CA PRO A 96 40.79 -16.57 -4.98
C PRO A 96 41.00 -17.83 -4.14
N HIS A 97 39.96 -18.34 -3.46
CA HIS A 97 40.03 -19.58 -2.69
C HIS A 97 40.06 -20.84 -3.58
N LEU A 98 39.57 -20.73 -4.82
CA LEU A 98 39.58 -21.82 -5.80
C LEU A 98 40.82 -21.77 -6.72
N THR A 99 41.43 -20.59 -6.92
CA THR A 99 42.61 -20.37 -7.76
C THR A 99 43.79 -21.33 -7.50
N PRO A 100 44.15 -21.69 -6.24
CA PRO A 100 45.24 -22.64 -5.98
C PRO A 100 44.98 -24.07 -6.46
N HIS A 101 43.73 -24.37 -6.83
CA HIS A 101 43.24 -25.72 -7.11
C HIS A 101 42.65 -25.86 -8.52
N LEU A 102 42.90 -24.91 -9.44
CA LEU A 102 42.33 -24.91 -10.80
C LEU A 102 42.56 -26.23 -11.56
N ASP A 103 43.76 -26.80 -11.47
CA ASP A 103 44.12 -28.03 -12.19
C ASP A 103 43.26 -29.25 -11.79
N ASN A 104 42.66 -29.24 -10.59
CA ASN A 104 41.83 -30.34 -10.10
C ASN A 104 40.69 -29.86 -9.17
N ALA A 105 40.05 -28.74 -9.54
CA ALA A 105 38.99 -28.12 -8.75
C ALA A 105 37.81 -29.07 -8.44
N PRO A 106 37.36 -29.94 -9.37
CA PRO A 106 36.35 -30.96 -9.09
C PRO A 106 36.66 -31.85 -7.88
N ALA A 107 37.86 -32.44 -7.85
CA ALA A 107 38.26 -33.35 -6.78
C ALA A 107 38.47 -32.59 -5.47
N TYR A 108 38.94 -31.34 -5.54
CA TYR A 108 39.09 -30.47 -4.39
C TYR A 108 37.74 -30.19 -3.72
N LEU A 109 36.72 -29.75 -4.47
CA LEU A 109 35.38 -29.49 -3.91
C LEU A 109 34.76 -30.76 -3.32
N GLN A 110 34.93 -31.91 -3.97
CA GLN A 110 34.44 -33.18 -3.46
C GLN A 110 35.12 -33.57 -2.14
N LYS A 111 36.46 -33.47 -2.07
CA LYS A 111 37.23 -33.73 -0.86
C LYS A 111 36.82 -32.78 0.28
N LEU A 112 36.64 -31.50 -0.05
CA LEU A 112 36.22 -30.47 0.89
C LEU A 112 34.86 -30.81 1.51
N SER A 113 33.92 -31.33 0.70
CA SER A 113 32.58 -31.71 1.19
C SER A 113 32.59 -32.85 2.20
N GLN A 114 33.65 -33.66 2.20
CA GLN A 114 33.83 -34.78 3.14
C GLN A 114 34.65 -34.38 4.37
N GLU A 115 35.70 -33.58 4.18
CA GLU A 115 36.68 -33.28 5.24
C GLU A 115 36.38 -31.99 6.01
N ASN A 116 35.78 -30.98 5.35
CA ASN A 116 35.47 -29.70 5.96
C ASN A 116 34.16 -29.09 5.40
N PRO A 117 33.00 -29.62 5.79
CA PRO A 117 31.69 -29.21 5.27
C PRO A 117 31.36 -27.72 5.51
N SER A 118 31.96 -27.11 6.53
CA SER A 118 31.73 -25.70 6.90
C SER A 118 32.60 -24.71 6.13
N ASN A 119 33.31 -25.17 5.09
CA ASN A 119 34.08 -24.27 4.24
C ASN A 119 33.15 -23.31 3.45
N PRO A 120 33.49 -22.01 3.33
CA PRO A 120 32.69 -21.05 2.57
C PRO A 120 32.32 -21.48 1.15
N LEU A 121 33.20 -22.21 0.44
CA LEU A 121 32.94 -22.72 -0.92
C LEU A 121 31.77 -23.72 -0.98
N LEU A 122 31.40 -24.33 0.15
CA LEU A 122 30.30 -25.27 0.29
C LEU A 122 29.06 -24.64 0.92
N SER A 123 29.05 -23.34 1.19
CA SER A 123 27.85 -22.64 1.62
C SER A 123 26.94 -22.33 0.43
N THR A 124 25.63 -22.56 0.55
CA THR A 124 24.66 -22.17 -0.49
C THR A 124 24.72 -20.68 -0.80
N GLU A 125 24.94 -19.85 0.21
CA GLU A 125 24.99 -18.38 0.07
C GLU A 125 26.21 -17.87 -0.68
N SER A 126 27.20 -18.72 -0.90
CA SER A 126 28.40 -18.41 -1.67
C SER A 126 28.20 -18.52 -3.18
N TRP A 127 27.08 -19.09 -3.61
CA TRP A 127 26.75 -19.35 -5.01
C TRP A 127 25.54 -18.52 -5.44
N LEU A 128 25.64 -17.87 -6.59
CA LEU A 128 24.61 -17.05 -7.23
C LEU A 128 23.91 -17.88 -8.32
N GLY A 129 22.68 -18.33 -8.08
CA GLY A 129 21.93 -19.11 -9.06
C GLY A 129 21.59 -18.29 -10.29
N LEU A 130 22.15 -18.65 -11.45
CA LEU A 130 21.97 -17.94 -12.72
C LEU A 130 20.70 -18.42 -13.44
N GLN A 131 20.56 -19.74 -13.59
CA GLN A 131 19.50 -20.34 -14.39
C GLN A 131 18.95 -21.59 -13.73
N VAL A 132 17.64 -21.79 -13.84
CA VAL A 132 16.94 -22.97 -13.34
C VAL A 132 16.10 -23.54 -14.46
N ASN A 133 16.40 -24.76 -14.91
CA ASN A 133 15.79 -25.38 -16.08
C ASN A 133 15.43 -26.85 -15.81
N GLN A 134 14.27 -27.29 -16.30
CA GLN A 134 13.84 -28.68 -16.30
C GLN A 134 13.64 -29.11 -17.75
N GLN A 135 14.37 -30.16 -18.18
CA GLN A 135 14.23 -30.69 -19.52
C GLN A 135 12.96 -31.53 -19.63
N ARG A 136 11.98 -31.01 -20.37
CA ARG A 136 10.75 -31.72 -20.73
C ARG A 136 10.66 -31.83 -22.25
N LEU A 137 10.21 -32.99 -22.75
CA LEU A 137 9.84 -33.13 -24.16
C LEU A 137 8.37 -32.69 -24.32
N PRO A 138 8.03 -31.76 -25.23
CA PRO A 138 8.84 -31.28 -26.36
C PRO A 138 9.66 -29.99 -26.12
N ILE A 139 9.47 -29.26 -25.02
CA ILE A 139 10.13 -27.97 -24.76
C ILE A 139 10.56 -27.90 -23.29
N ALA A 140 11.79 -27.43 -23.04
CA ALA A 140 12.30 -27.21 -21.69
C ALA A 140 11.59 -26.03 -20.99
N THR A 141 11.38 -26.17 -19.69
CA THR A 141 10.76 -25.16 -18.83
C THR A 141 11.82 -24.62 -17.89
N GLY A 142 11.82 -23.32 -17.61
CA GLY A 142 12.84 -22.74 -16.73
C GLY A 142 12.87 -21.21 -16.73
N TYR A 143 13.76 -20.63 -15.94
CA TYR A 143 13.95 -19.19 -15.84
C TYR A 143 15.43 -18.82 -15.63
N SER A 144 15.78 -17.62 -16.06
CA SER A 144 17.03 -16.94 -15.68
C SER A 144 16.76 -16.01 -14.49
N THR A 145 17.78 -15.70 -13.71
CA THR A 145 17.69 -14.76 -12.59
C THR A 145 18.42 -13.48 -12.92
N PHE A 146 18.24 -12.46 -12.07
CA PHE A 146 19.01 -11.21 -12.11
C PHE A 146 20.52 -11.46 -12.31
N TRP A 147 21.04 -12.50 -11.64
CA TRP A 147 22.45 -12.86 -11.68
C TRP A 147 22.96 -13.30 -13.06
N ASP A 148 22.08 -13.81 -13.93
CA ASP A 148 22.43 -14.20 -15.30
C ASP A 148 22.58 -12.99 -16.23
N TYR A 149 21.88 -11.89 -15.93
CA TYR A 149 21.91 -10.65 -16.71
C TYR A 149 23.04 -9.72 -16.27
N VAL A 150 23.46 -9.79 -15.00
CA VAL A 150 24.59 -9.01 -14.49
C VAL A 150 25.90 -9.70 -14.82
N ASN A 151 26.73 -9.05 -15.64
CA ASN A 151 28.04 -9.59 -15.97
C ASN A 151 29.05 -9.38 -14.82
N PHE A 152 29.25 -10.40 -14.00
CA PHE A 152 30.20 -10.37 -12.89
C PHE A 152 31.67 -10.22 -13.31
N THR A 153 32.03 -10.58 -14.54
CA THR A 153 33.40 -10.36 -15.04
C THR A 153 33.74 -8.87 -15.21
N ALA A 154 32.72 -8.02 -15.36
CA ALA A 154 32.86 -6.56 -15.36
C ALA A 154 32.97 -5.96 -13.95
N ILE A 155 32.64 -6.73 -12.89
CA ILE A 155 32.65 -6.28 -11.49
C ILE A 155 34.00 -6.61 -10.82
N SER A 156 34.69 -7.66 -11.28
CA SER A 156 35.96 -8.14 -10.71
C SER A 156 37.23 -7.56 -11.35
N GLY A 157 37.10 -6.70 -12.36
CA GLY A 157 38.24 -6.08 -13.06
C GLY A 157 38.65 -4.73 -12.46
N GLU A 158 39.91 -4.29 -12.70
CA GLU A 158 40.42 -2.96 -12.29
C GLU A 158 39.60 -1.78 -12.89
N ASN A 159 38.76 -2.04 -13.89
CA ASN A 159 37.79 -1.09 -14.43
C ASN A 159 36.39 -1.69 -14.33
N LEU A 160 35.62 -1.27 -13.32
CA LEU A 160 34.18 -1.51 -13.30
C LEU A 160 33.55 -0.79 -14.49
N ASP A 161 32.93 -1.57 -15.38
CA ASP A 161 32.14 -1.03 -16.48
C ASP A 161 30.69 -0.83 -16.00
N SER A 162 30.45 0.33 -15.39
CA SER A 162 29.14 0.72 -14.87
C SER A 162 28.05 0.71 -15.94
N GLU A 163 28.41 0.93 -17.20
CA GLU A 163 27.50 0.89 -18.34
C GLU A 163 27.01 -0.55 -18.61
N GLN A 164 27.90 -1.55 -18.50
CA GLN A 164 27.52 -2.96 -18.65
C GLN A 164 26.67 -3.47 -17.49
N ILE A 165 26.96 -3.03 -16.27
CA ILE A 165 26.16 -3.39 -15.09
C ILE A 165 24.76 -2.76 -15.22
N SER A 166 24.68 -1.46 -15.49
CA SER A 166 23.42 -0.74 -15.70
C SER A 166 22.58 -1.42 -16.80
N LYS A 167 23.20 -1.73 -17.94
CA LYS A 167 22.55 -2.44 -19.04
C LYS A 167 22.07 -3.84 -18.66
N GLY A 168 22.85 -4.60 -17.89
CA GLY A 168 22.46 -5.90 -17.37
C GLY A 168 21.23 -5.81 -16.47
N VAL A 169 21.21 -4.82 -15.58
CA VAL A 169 20.06 -4.57 -14.71
C VAL A 169 18.83 -4.14 -15.52
N SER A 170 18.96 -3.18 -16.45
CA SER A 170 17.86 -2.76 -17.34
C SER A 170 17.27 -3.93 -18.12
N ASN A 171 18.11 -4.79 -18.70
CA ASN A 171 17.64 -5.95 -19.48
C ASN A 171 16.88 -6.96 -18.60
N PHE A 172 17.35 -7.20 -17.37
CA PHE A 172 16.62 -8.05 -16.44
C PHE A 172 15.26 -7.45 -16.11
N PHE A 173 15.21 -6.15 -15.80
CA PHE A 173 13.96 -5.45 -15.51
C PHE A 173 13.00 -5.47 -16.69
N GLU A 174 13.46 -5.22 -17.91
CA GLU A 174 12.62 -5.29 -19.12
C GLU A 174 12.00 -6.69 -19.28
N ASN A 175 12.81 -7.75 -19.14
CA ASN A 175 12.33 -9.12 -19.28
C ASN A 175 11.40 -9.55 -18.13
N TRP A 176 11.78 -9.19 -16.90
CA TRP A 176 10.96 -9.41 -15.71
C TRP A 176 9.62 -8.65 -15.81
N ALA A 177 9.63 -7.41 -16.30
CA ALA A 177 8.43 -6.61 -16.51
C ALA A 177 7.54 -7.20 -17.62
N GLU A 178 8.09 -7.56 -18.77
CA GLU A 178 7.34 -8.17 -19.88
C GLU A 178 6.58 -9.44 -19.47
N ALA A 179 7.12 -10.19 -18.51
CA ALA A 179 6.58 -11.48 -18.13
C ALA A 179 5.87 -11.51 -16.77
N ASN A 180 5.96 -10.44 -15.96
CA ASN A 180 5.20 -10.29 -14.71
C ASN A 180 4.16 -9.14 -14.76
N LEU A 181 4.18 -8.30 -15.80
CA LEU A 181 3.19 -7.25 -16.04
C LEU A 181 2.39 -7.60 -17.32
N GLU A 182 1.07 -7.77 -17.19
CA GLU A 182 0.13 -7.73 -18.33
C GLU A 182 0.27 -6.40 -19.10
N PRO A 183 -0.26 -6.23 -20.33
CA PRO A 183 -0.16 -4.98 -21.08
C PRO A 183 -1.04 -3.89 -20.43
N ILE A 184 -0.60 -3.39 -19.29
CA ILE A 184 -0.98 -2.12 -18.70
C ILE A 184 -0.44 -1.06 -19.66
N ALA A 185 -1.24 -0.04 -19.97
CA ALA A 185 -0.88 1.01 -20.92
C ALA A 185 0.58 1.48 -20.71
N ASN A 186 1.36 1.46 -21.80
CA ASN A 186 2.82 1.66 -21.86
C ASN A 186 3.37 2.85 -21.02
N ASP A 187 2.55 3.85 -20.71
CA ASP A 187 2.95 5.05 -19.96
C ASP A 187 3.17 4.78 -18.46
N ALA A 188 2.37 3.92 -17.82
CA ALA A 188 2.53 3.61 -16.39
C ALA A 188 3.78 2.75 -16.12
N ILE A 189 4.05 1.82 -17.04
CA ILE A 189 5.25 0.96 -17.01
C ILE A 189 6.50 1.81 -17.23
N SER A 190 6.47 2.75 -18.19
CA SER A 190 7.61 3.64 -18.47
C SER A 190 7.93 4.59 -17.31
N GLN A 191 6.91 5.07 -16.59
CA GLN A 191 7.10 5.96 -15.44
C GLN A 191 7.72 5.22 -14.24
N VAL A 192 7.24 4.02 -13.94
CA VAL A 192 7.83 3.17 -12.88
C VAL A 192 9.23 2.69 -13.26
N LEU A 193 9.47 2.30 -14.52
CA LEU A 193 10.79 1.97 -15.04
C LEU A 193 11.77 3.14 -14.89
N SER A 194 11.33 4.38 -15.16
CA SER A 194 12.15 5.57 -15.00
C SER A 194 12.52 5.82 -13.53
N GLU A 195 11.60 5.60 -12.60
CA GLU A 195 11.83 5.81 -11.16
C GLU A 195 12.80 4.76 -10.58
N VAL A 196 12.67 3.50 -11.01
CA VAL A 196 13.56 2.40 -10.59
C VAL A 196 14.95 2.54 -11.21
N THR A 197 15.01 2.86 -12.51
CA THR A 197 16.28 3.11 -13.21
C THR A 197 17.01 4.30 -12.59
N GLN A 198 16.30 5.38 -12.28
CA GLN A 198 16.87 6.54 -11.60
C GLN A 198 17.36 6.21 -10.18
N GLY A 199 16.58 5.46 -9.39
CA GLY A 199 17.00 5.04 -8.05
C GLY A 199 18.27 4.16 -8.07
N LEU A 200 18.42 3.34 -9.10
CA LEU A 200 19.60 2.51 -9.32
C LEU A 200 20.80 3.33 -9.82
N GLU A 201 20.59 4.28 -10.74
CA GLU A 201 21.63 5.20 -11.21
C GLU A 201 22.17 6.07 -10.06
N GLU A 202 21.29 6.62 -9.22
CA GLU A 202 21.66 7.38 -8.00
C GLU A 202 22.45 6.52 -6.99
N TRP A 203 22.12 5.23 -6.90
CA TRP A 203 22.83 4.28 -6.05
C TRP A 203 24.22 3.91 -6.61
N ILE A 204 24.31 3.64 -7.92
CA ILE A 204 25.57 3.36 -8.62
C ILE A 204 26.51 4.56 -8.45
N ASP A 205 26.04 5.79 -8.68
CA ASP A 205 26.86 7.00 -8.57
C ASP A 205 27.35 7.30 -7.14
N SER A 206 26.63 6.87 -6.11
CA SER A 206 26.98 7.12 -4.71
C SER A 206 27.90 6.05 -4.09
N SER A 207 27.92 4.83 -4.63
CA SER A 207 28.56 3.66 -4.00
C SER A 207 29.88 3.20 -4.66
N ILE A 208 30.26 3.75 -5.81
CA ILE A 208 31.42 3.31 -6.61
C ILE A 208 32.79 3.49 -5.92
N SER A 209 32.92 4.36 -4.91
CA SER A 209 34.24 4.68 -4.35
C SER A 209 34.81 3.67 -3.34
N ALA A 210 34.05 2.64 -2.92
CA ALA A 210 34.48 1.73 -1.84
C ALA A 210 33.89 0.30 -1.95
N ILE A 211 34.05 -0.35 -3.10
CA ILE A 211 33.53 -1.71 -3.32
C ILE A 211 34.38 -2.73 -2.56
N THR A 212 33.83 -3.27 -1.47
CA THR A 212 34.27 -4.51 -0.80
C THR A 212 33.18 -5.57 -0.98
N SER A 213 33.49 -6.85 -0.74
CA SER A 213 32.53 -7.97 -0.77
C SER A 213 31.28 -7.73 0.08
N GLU A 214 31.48 -7.05 1.21
CA GLU A 214 30.46 -6.66 2.17
C GLU A 214 29.58 -5.54 1.59
N THR A 215 30.19 -4.56 0.92
CA THR A 215 29.48 -3.49 0.20
C THR A 215 28.62 -4.05 -0.94
N LEU A 216 29.12 -5.04 -1.69
CA LEU A 216 28.35 -5.71 -2.76
C LEU A 216 27.18 -6.51 -2.21
N THR A 217 27.38 -7.28 -1.14
CA THR A 217 26.29 -8.07 -0.54
C THR A 217 25.21 -7.16 0.05
N GLN A 218 25.60 -6.05 0.68
CA GLN A 218 24.68 -5.04 1.20
C GLN A 218 23.93 -4.33 0.07
N ALA A 219 24.63 -3.93 -0.98
CA ALA A 219 24.06 -3.37 -2.19
C ALA A 219 23.01 -4.26 -2.82
N PHE A 220 23.32 -5.54 -2.97
CA PHE A 220 22.39 -6.52 -3.54
C PHE A 220 21.22 -6.80 -2.61
N SER A 221 21.41 -6.76 -1.28
CA SER A 221 20.30 -6.80 -0.33
C SER A 221 19.42 -5.56 -0.45
N GLU A 222 19.98 -4.39 -0.69
CA GLU A 222 19.22 -3.15 -0.90
C GLU A 222 18.47 -3.14 -2.22
N ILE A 223 19.06 -3.67 -3.30
CA ILE A 223 18.39 -3.91 -4.57
C ILE A 223 17.25 -4.91 -4.37
N ALA A 224 17.50 -6.07 -3.74
CA ALA A 224 16.48 -7.06 -3.43
C ALA A 224 15.37 -6.47 -2.55
N LYS A 225 15.67 -5.61 -1.57
CA LYS A 225 14.69 -4.87 -0.77
C LYS A 225 13.96 -3.80 -1.56
N ALA A 226 14.59 -3.18 -2.55
CA ALA A 226 13.93 -2.24 -3.44
C ALA A 226 12.94 -2.98 -4.35
N PHE A 227 13.32 -4.15 -4.87
CA PHE A 227 12.42 -5.08 -5.55
C PHE A 227 11.32 -5.60 -4.61
N GLU A 228 11.65 -5.99 -3.38
CA GLU A 228 10.70 -6.39 -2.35
C GLU A 228 9.75 -5.24 -2.05
N LYS A 229 10.20 -3.99 -2.01
CA LYS A 229 9.37 -2.80 -1.81
C LYS A 229 8.52 -2.42 -3.04
N LEU A 230 8.95 -2.84 -4.23
CA LEU A 230 8.20 -2.75 -5.49
C LEU A 230 7.13 -3.86 -5.60
N VAL A 231 7.37 -5.01 -4.96
CA VAL A 231 6.46 -6.18 -4.89
C VAL A 231 5.57 -6.11 -3.63
N GLU A 232 6.04 -5.47 -2.56
CA GLU A 232 5.27 -5.07 -1.39
C GLU A 232 4.26 -4.02 -1.86
N PRO A 233 3.04 -4.01 -1.31
CA PRO A 233 2.07 -3.00 -1.67
C PRO A 233 2.57 -1.65 -1.15
N SER A 234 3.30 -0.91 -1.99
CA SER A 234 3.47 0.52 -1.81
C SER A 234 2.09 1.15 -1.70
N GLU A 235 1.93 2.12 -0.80
CA GLU A 235 0.69 2.86 -0.52
C GLU A 235 0.20 3.74 -1.70
N PHE A 236 0.46 3.32 -2.95
CA PHE A 236 -0.01 3.97 -4.17
C PHE A 236 -1.01 3.06 -4.89
N ASP A 237 -2.26 3.51 -4.91
CA ASP A 237 -3.35 2.98 -5.73
C ASP A 237 -2.89 2.60 -7.14
N THR A 238 -2.92 1.32 -7.52
CA THR A 238 -3.57 0.87 -8.78
C THR A 238 -3.69 -0.66 -8.91
N ASN A 239 -4.94 -1.12 -9.01
CA ASN A 239 -5.43 -2.21 -9.86
C ASN A 239 -4.84 -3.63 -9.70
N GLN A 240 -5.51 -4.37 -8.81
CA GLN A 240 -5.49 -5.83 -8.67
C GLN A 240 -5.89 -6.58 -9.95
N GLN A 241 -4.93 -6.96 -10.80
CA GLN A 241 -5.11 -8.08 -11.73
C GLN A 241 -3.80 -8.84 -11.96
N ASN A 242 -3.46 -9.75 -11.04
CA ASN A 242 -3.16 -11.16 -11.32
C ASN A 242 -2.60 -11.82 -10.06
N ILE A 243 -3.51 -12.33 -9.24
CA ILE A 243 -3.19 -13.39 -8.30
C ILE A 243 -3.57 -14.68 -9.00
N ALA A 244 -2.60 -15.55 -9.22
CA ALA A 244 -2.85 -16.95 -9.54
C ALA A 244 -3.76 -17.52 -8.45
N SER A 245 -5.05 -17.65 -8.77
CA SER A 245 -6.11 -18.32 -7.99
C SER A 245 -5.88 -18.35 -6.48
N GLN A 246 -6.05 -17.20 -5.81
CA GLN A 246 -6.09 -17.20 -4.34
C GLN A 246 -7.35 -17.95 -3.91
N ASN A 247 -7.13 -19.08 -3.26
CA ASN A 247 -8.18 -19.82 -2.57
C ASN A 247 -8.91 -18.87 -1.59
N ILE A 248 -10.23 -18.80 -1.64
CA ILE A 248 -11.05 -17.84 -0.87
C ILE A 248 -10.78 -17.98 0.63
N PHE A 249 -10.58 -19.22 1.09
CA PHE A 249 -10.24 -19.53 2.47
C PHE A 249 -8.87 -18.95 2.87
N ALA A 250 -7.87 -18.97 1.98
CA ALA A 250 -6.57 -18.37 2.25
C ALA A 250 -6.66 -16.85 2.40
N ALA A 251 -7.30 -16.17 1.45
CA ALA A 251 -7.53 -14.72 1.51
C ALA A 251 -8.29 -14.30 2.78
N MET A 252 -9.28 -15.11 3.19
CA MET A 252 -10.01 -14.94 4.44
C MET A 252 -9.11 -15.10 5.68
N VAL A 253 -8.29 -16.15 5.74
CA VAL A 253 -7.36 -16.38 6.86
C VAL A 253 -6.34 -15.26 6.98
N ASP A 254 -5.78 -14.82 5.86
CA ASP A 254 -4.81 -13.72 5.83
C ASP A 254 -5.44 -12.42 6.29
N PHE A 255 -6.69 -12.15 5.89
CA PHE A 255 -7.45 -11.01 6.40
C PHE A 255 -7.54 -11.00 7.92
N PHE A 256 -8.05 -12.09 8.53
CA PHE A 256 -8.26 -12.12 9.98
C PHE A 256 -6.95 -12.14 10.79
N LYS A 257 -5.85 -12.66 10.21
CA LYS A 257 -4.52 -12.57 10.83
C LYS A 257 -3.96 -11.15 10.80
N ILE A 258 -3.99 -10.49 9.64
CA ILE A 258 -3.44 -9.15 9.44
C ILE A 258 -4.25 -8.11 10.23
N ASP A 259 -5.57 -8.24 10.26
CA ASP A 259 -6.48 -7.33 10.98
C ASP A 259 -6.57 -7.68 12.50
N ASP A 260 -5.73 -8.61 12.98
CA ASP A 260 -5.56 -9.03 14.38
C ASP A 260 -6.83 -9.54 15.08
N TRP A 261 -7.63 -10.36 14.37
CA TRP A 261 -8.80 -11.02 14.95
C TRP A 261 -8.43 -12.35 15.59
N THR A 262 -8.99 -12.60 16.79
CA THR A 262 -8.91 -13.93 17.40
C THR A 262 -9.90 -14.89 16.73
N CYS A 263 -9.41 -15.76 15.86
CA CYS A 263 -10.23 -16.73 15.13
C CYS A 263 -9.84 -18.19 15.41
N ILE A 264 -10.82 -19.08 15.38
CA ILE A 264 -10.66 -20.53 15.52
C ILE A 264 -11.15 -21.19 14.21
N LYS A 265 -10.31 -22.04 13.60
CA LYS A 265 -10.72 -22.82 12.41
C LYS A 265 -11.68 -23.93 12.81
N ILE A 266 -12.77 -24.09 12.05
CA ILE A 266 -13.73 -25.18 12.24
C ILE A 266 -13.21 -26.42 11.52
N GLU A 267 -13.11 -27.54 12.23
CA GLU A 267 -12.61 -28.79 11.69
C GLU A 267 -13.55 -29.33 10.61
N GLY A 268 -12.98 -29.77 9.47
CA GLY A 268 -13.76 -30.30 8.35
C GLY A 268 -14.46 -29.24 7.47
N GLU A 269 -14.40 -27.95 7.82
CA GLU A 269 -14.99 -26.87 7.04
C GLU A 269 -13.97 -25.81 6.63
N ALA A 270 -14.17 -25.19 5.47
CA ALA A 270 -13.47 -23.97 5.08
C ALA A 270 -14.09 -22.75 5.78
N ALA A 271 -14.12 -22.78 7.12
CA ALA A 271 -14.76 -21.76 7.94
C ALA A 271 -13.94 -21.40 9.19
N LEU A 272 -14.08 -20.15 9.62
CA LEU A 272 -13.51 -19.59 10.85
C LEU A 272 -14.63 -19.11 11.77
N GLN A 273 -14.48 -19.38 13.05
CA GLN A 273 -15.32 -18.85 14.12
C GLN A 273 -14.57 -17.77 14.90
N MET A 274 -15.27 -16.71 15.29
CA MET A 274 -14.72 -15.62 16.10
C MET A 274 -15.82 -14.94 16.92
N ALA A 275 -15.44 -14.05 17.83
CA ALA A 275 -16.36 -13.22 18.57
C ALA A 275 -16.06 -11.75 18.31
N PHE A 276 -17.10 -10.93 18.19
CA PHE A 276 -16.99 -9.48 18.09
C PHE A 276 -17.72 -8.82 19.26
N SER A 277 -17.06 -7.86 19.90
CA SER A 277 -17.65 -7.07 20.99
C SER A 277 -18.04 -5.69 20.49
N GLY A 278 -19.33 -5.47 20.28
CA GLY A 278 -19.90 -4.18 19.92
C GLY A 278 -20.31 -3.35 21.14
N LYS A 279 -20.98 -2.21 20.90
CA LYS A 279 -21.49 -1.32 21.96
C LYS A 279 -22.70 -1.93 22.69
N ASN A 280 -23.53 -2.69 21.98
CA ASN A 280 -24.80 -3.23 22.47
C ASN A 280 -24.71 -4.72 22.86
N GLY A 281 -23.58 -5.39 22.60
CA GLY A 281 -23.36 -6.76 23.04
C GLY A 281 -22.20 -7.46 22.32
N VAL A 282 -21.95 -8.71 22.74
CA VAL A 282 -21.00 -9.61 22.08
C VAL A 282 -21.77 -10.54 21.15
N CYS A 283 -21.35 -10.61 19.88
CA CYS A 283 -21.90 -11.55 18.90
C CYS A 283 -20.86 -12.59 18.50
N ASN A 284 -21.31 -13.84 18.31
CA ASN A 284 -20.50 -14.88 17.69
C ASN A 284 -20.61 -14.74 16.18
N CYS A 285 -19.47 -14.83 15.49
CA CYS A 285 -19.39 -14.65 14.06
C CYS A 285 -18.77 -15.87 13.37
N TYR A 286 -19.18 -16.09 12.12
CA TYR A 286 -18.69 -17.16 11.26
C TYR A 286 -18.31 -16.59 9.90
N ALA A 287 -17.08 -16.86 9.47
CA ALA A 287 -16.61 -16.59 8.13
C ALA A 287 -16.51 -17.92 7.37
N LYS A 288 -17.12 -18.04 6.19
CA LYS A 288 -17.16 -19.27 5.41
C LYS A 288 -16.76 -19.02 3.97
N ALA A 289 -15.75 -19.76 3.52
CA ALA A 289 -15.36 -19.84 2.12
C ALA A 289 -16.11 -20.99 1.46
N LYS A 290 -16.81 -20.67 0.36
CA LYS A 290 -17.50 -21.63 -0.50
C LYS A 290 -16.74 -21.72 -1.82
N GLU A 291 -15.66 -22.49 -1.81
CA GLU A 291 -14.71 -22.57 -2.94
C GLU A 291 -15.36 -23.03 -4.25
N ILE A 292 -16.27 -24.01 -4.18
CA ILE A 292 -16.93 -24.56 -5.38
C ILE A 292 -17.85 -23.50 -6.00
N GLU A 293 -18.61 -22.80 -5.17
CA GLU A 293 -19.53 -21.76 -5.62
C GLU A 293 -18.88 -20.38 -5.78
N GLN A 294 -17.57 -20.27 -5.52
CA GLN A 294 -16.80 -19.04 -5.56
C GLN A 294 -17.45 -17.92 -4.74
N GLN A 295 -17.78 -18.21 -3.47
CA GLN A 295 -18.48 -17.28 -2.59
C GLN A 295 -17.76 -17.12 -1.26
N PHE A 296 -17.71 -15.88 -0.78
CA PHE A 296 -17.38 -15.60 0.60
C PHE A 296 -18.63 -15.15 1.34
N VAL A 297 -18.87 -15.73 2.52
CA VAL A 297 -20.02 -15.41 3.36
C VAL A 297 -19.56 -15.17 4.78
N PHE A 298 -20.04 -14.08 5.38
CA PHE A 298 -19.80 -13.75 6.77
C PHE A 298 -21.14 -13.59 7.49
N TYR A 299 -21.23 -14.17 8.69
CA TYR A 299 -22.41 -14.16 9.53
C TYR A 299 -22.06 -13.59 10.91
N SER A 300 -22.90 -12.69 11.42
CA SER A 300 -23.00 -12.41 12.86
C SER A 300 -24.28 -13.05 13.39
N ILE A 301 -24.16 -13.83 14.45
CA ILE A 301 -25.31 -14.44 15.15
C ILE A 301 -25.74 -13.52 16.28
N CYS A 302 -27.03 -13.21 16.33
CA CYS A 302 -27.61 -12.45 17.43
C CYS A 302 -27.41 -13.22 18.75
N PRO A 303 -26.95 -12.58 19.83
CA PRO A 303 -26.74 -13.27 21.11
C PRO A 303 -28.02 -13.79 21.77
N VAL A 304 -29.20 -13.41 21.26
CA VAL A 304 -30.51 -13.82 21.78
C VAL A 304 -31.32 -14.53 20.70
N ILE A 305 -31.90 -15.67 21.08
CA ILE A 305 -32.87 -16.42 20.28
C ILE A 305 -34.26 -15.84 20.50
N ALA A 306 -34.98 -15.55 19.42
CA ALA A 306 -36.35 -15.05 19.49
C ALA A 306 -37.29 -16.14 20.04
N PRO A 307 -38.05 -15.88 21.12
CA PRO A 307 -39.08 -16.79 21.60
C PRO A 307 -40.17 -17.01 20.53
N LYS A 308 -40.80 -18.19 20.51
CA LYS A 308 -41.86 -18.52 19.53
C LYS A 308 -43.00 -17.49 19.47
N SER A 309 -43.39 -16.93 20.62
CA SER A 309 -44.43 -15.88 20.68
C SER A 309 -44.03 -14.57 20.00
N LYS A 310 -42.73 -14.37 19.73
CA LYS A 310 -42.15 -13.17 19.14
C LYS A 310 -41.73 -13.32 17.69
N HIS A 311 -41.78 -14.53 17.12
CA HIS A 311 -41.35 -14.79 15.74
C HIS A 311 -42.04 -13.88 14.73
N GLN A 312 -43.34 -13.65 14.84
CA GLN A 312 -44.07 -12.76 13.94
C GLN A 312 -43.61 -11.29 14.05
N ALA A 313 -43.43 -10.79 15.28
CA ALA A 313 -42.98 -9.42 15.49
C ALA A 313 -41.54 -9.20 14.99
N ILE A 314 -40.66 -10.18 15.19
CA ILE A 314 -39.28 -10.13 14.70
C ILE A 314 -39.21 -10.27 13.19
N ALA A 315 -40.06 -11.11 12.58
CA ALA A 315 -40.16 -11.20 11.13
C ALA A 315 -40.54 -9.86 10.50
N GLU A 316 -41.52 -9.15 11.10
CA GLU A 316 -41.88 -7.80 10.67
C GLU A 316 -40.72 -6.81 10.87
N PHE A 317 -40.07 -6.83 12.03
CA PHE A 317 -38.92 -5.98 12.32
C PHE A 317 -37.80 -6.16 11.29
N ILE A 318 -37.44 -7.43 10.99
CA ILE A 318 -36.42 -7.78 10.00
C ILE A 318 -36.82 -7.34 8.61
N ALA A 319 -38.08 -7.54 8.21
CA ALA A 319 -38.56 -7.11 6.89
C ALA A 319 -38.46 -5.58 6.74
N ARG A 320 -38.77 -4.82 7.80
CA ARG A 320 -38.61 -3.36 7.83
C ARG A 320 -37.15 -2.94 7.79
N ALA A 321 -36.30 -3.55 8.62
CA ALA A 321 -34.85 -3.27 8.65
C ALA A 321 -34.20 -3.51 7.28
N ASN A 322 -34.60 -4.58 6.58
CA ASN A 322 -34.04 -4.94 5.29
C ASN A 322 -34.56 -4.09 4.12
N HIS A 323 -35.62 -3.28 4.29
CA HIS A 323 -36.30 -2.61 3.17
C HIS A 323 -35.37 -1.68 2.36
N ASP A 324 -34.50 -0.95 3.06
CA ASP A 324 -33.54 0.01 2.47
C ASP A 324 -32.08 -0.42 2.66
N MET A 325 -31.85 -1.67 3.08
CA MET A 325 -30.51 -2.17 3.38
C MET A 325 -29.76 -2.51 2.09
N ILE A 326 -28.67 -1.78 1.82
CA ILE A 326 -27.89 -1.94 0.58
C ILE A 326 -26.93 -3.14 0.66
N ILE A 327 -26.24 -3.33 1.79
CA ILE A 327 -25.21 -4.37 1.95
C ILE A 327 -25.57 -5.30 3.10
N GLY A 328 -25.88 -6.55 2.74
CA GLY A 328 -26.25 -7.61 3.68
C GLY A 328 -27.73 -7.63 4.00
N ASN A 329 -28.14 -8.59 4.85
CA ASN A 329 -29.53 -8.73 5.28
C ASN A 329 -29.63 -9.44 6.63
N PHE A 330 -30.66 -9.12 7.40
CA PHE A 330 -31.09 -9.94 8.53
C PHE A 330 -31.87 -11.16 8.05
N GLU A 331 -31.67 -12.28 8.73
CA GLU A 331 -32.38 -13.55 8.53
C GLU A 331 -32.93 -14.04 9.86
N LEU A 332 -34.12 -14.65 9.80
CA LEU A 332 -34.77 -15.34 10.93
C LEU A 332 -35.05 -16.77 10.52
N ASP A 333 -34.53 -17.73 11.29
CA ASP A 333 -35.05 -19.10 11.24
C ASP A 333 -36.34 -19.17 12.06
N PHE A 334 -37.47 -19.33 11.38
CA PHE A 334 -38.79 -19.40 12.00
C PHE A 334 -38.99 -20.63 12.90
N ASN A 335 -38.17 -21.68 12.77
CA ASN A 335 -38.30 -22.88 13.60
C ASN A 335 -37.60 -22.69 14.95
N SER A 336 -36.34 -22.23 14.92
CA SER A 336 -35.50 -22.07 16.10
C SER A 336 -35.64 -20.69 16.76
N GLY A 337 -35.96 -19.65 15.99
CA GLY A 337 -35.88 -18.26 16.42
C GLY A 337 -34.47 -17.65 16.31
N GLU A 338 -33.51 -18.35 15.71
CA GLU A 338 -32.18 -17.81 15.48
C GLU A 338 -32.25 -16.61 14.53
N ILE A 339 -31.63 -15.51 14.94
CA ILE A 339 -31.49 -14.29 14.14
C ILE A 339 -30.03 -14.14 13.77
N ARG A 340 -29.75 -13.87 12.50
CA ARG A 340 -28.39 -13.60 12.01
C ARG A 340 -28.37 -12.46 11.02
N TYR A 341 -27.22 -11.79 10.93
CA TYR A 341 -26.94 -10.83 9.87
C TYR A 341 -25.93 -11.44 8.91
N LYS A 342 -26.25 -11.44 7.62
CA LYS A 342 -25.42 -12.05 6.57
C LYS A 342 -24.90 -10.98 5.63
N THR A 343 -23.61 -11.06 5.32
CA THR A 343 -22.98 -10.36 4.20
C THR A 343 -22.29 -11.39 3.32
N SER A 344 -22.37 -11.25 2.01
CA SER A 344 -21.78 -12.19 1.07
C SER A 344 -21.36 -11.52 -0.21
N ILE A 345 -20.40 -12.11 -0.90
CA ILE A 345 -19.94 -11.66 -2.21
C ILE A 345 -19.63 -12.87 -3.09
N ASN A 346 -19.97 -12.77 -4.38
CA ASN A 346 -19.44 -13.67 -5.39
C ASN A 346 -18.02 -13.24 -5.74
N VAL A 347 -17.10 -14.18 -5.74
CA VAL A 347 -15.69 -13.96 -6.02
C VAL A 347 -15.46 -14.34 -7.48
N GLU A 348 -15.40 -13.35 -8.37
CA GLU A 348 -15.08 -13.60 -9.78
C GLU A 348 -13.60 -13.92 -9.93
N ASP A 349 -13.28 -14.97 -10.70
CA ASP A 349 -11.92 -15.44 -11.01
C ASP A 349 -11.00 -15.69 -9.80
N GLY A 350 -11.57 -16.05 -8.63
CA GLY A 350 -10.79 -16.33 -7.41
C GLY A 350 -10.14 -15.10 -6.77
N LYS A 351 -10.53 -13.87 -7.17
CA LYS A 351 -9.94 -12.63 -6.66
C LYS A 351 -10.80 -12.02 -5.54
N LEU A 352 -10.57 -12.45 -4.30
CA LEU A 352 -11.19 -11.82 -3.12
C LEU A 352 -10.20 -10.88 -2.43
N SER A 353 -10.38 -9.58 -2.59
CA SER A 353 -9.46 -8.60 -1.99
C SER A 353 -9.64 -8.45 -0.48
N PHE A 354 -8.55 -8.11 0.21
CA PHE A 354 -8.57 -7.75 1.64
C PHE A 354 -9.61 -6.66 1.95
N ASN A 355 -9.70 -5.63 1.10
CA ASN A 355 -10.66 -4.53 1.30
C ASN A 355 -12.11 -4.99 1.14
N CYS A 356 -12.39 -5.88 0.18
CA CYS A 356 -13.73 -6.47 0.04
C CYS A 356 -14.12 -7.27 1.30
N ILE A 357 -13.21 -8.09 1.84
CA ILE A 357 -13.44 -8.83 3.09
C ILE A 357 -13.68 -7.84 4.23
N LYS A 358 -12.83 -6.81 4.36
CA LYS A 358 -12.92 -5.78 5.39
C LYS A 358 -14.29 -5.10 5.37
N ILE A 359 -14.73 -4.61 4.22
CA ILE A 359 -16.02 -3.92 4.08
C ILE A 359 -17.16 -4.84 4.49
N LEU A 360 -17.17 -6.11 4.04
CA LEU A 360 -18.24 -7.05 4.37
C LEU A 360 -18.25 -7.37 5.87
N VAL A 361 -17.11 -7.74 6.45
CA VAL A 361 -16.97 -8.11 7.88
C VAL A 361 -17.38 -6.94 8.78
N TYR A 362 -16.81 -5.76 8.56
CA TYR A 362 -17.11 -4.61 9.42
C TYR A 362 -18.51 -4.06 9.23
N THR A 363 -19.06 -4.09 8.01
CA THR A 363 -20.48 -3.77 7.79
C THR A 363 -21.37 -4.74 8.55
N ASN A 364 -21.05 -6.03 8.50
CA ASN A 364 -21.85 -7.07 9.15
C ASN A 364 -21.94 -6.87 10.66
N VAL A 365 -20.80 -6.76 11.34
CA VAL A 365 -20.78 -6.64 12.81
C VAL A 365 -21.37 -5.31 13.28
N LYS A 366 -21.14 -4.21 12.54
CA LYS A 366 -21.74 -2.90 12.84
C LYS A 366 -23.26 -2.91 12.69
N MET A 367 -23.79 -3.55 11.65
CA MET A 367 -25.25 -3.65 11.48
C MET A 367 -25.88 -4.54 12.54
N MET A 368 -25.27 -5.68 12.86
CA MET A 368 -25.75 -6.50 13.98
C MET A 368 -25.78 -5.70 15.28
N ASP A 369 -24.68 -5.04 15.64
CA ASP A 369 -24.60 -4.24 16.87
C ASP A 369 -25.61 -3.08 16.88
N LYS A 370 -25.77 -2.36 15.76
CA LYS A 370 -26.72 -1.25 15.63
C LYS A 370 -28.17 -1.69 15.86
N TYR A 371 -28.59 -2.78 15.22
CA TYR A 371 -29.98 -3.24 15.29
C TYR A 371 -30.27 -4.13 16.49
N LEU A 372 -29.24 -4.61 17.20
CA LEU A 372 -29.39 -5.47 18.39
C LEU A 372 -30.29 -4.83 19.44
N ALA A 373 -30.14 -3.53 19.71
CA ALA A 373 -30.97 -2.82 20.67
C ALA A 373 -32.47 -2.85 20.29
N GLY A 374 -32.80 -2.70 19.00
CA GLY A 374 -34.17 -2.79 18.51
C GLY A 374 -34.72 -4.22 18.54
N ILE A 375 -33.90 -5.22 18.22
CA ILE A 375 -34.26 -6.64 18.35
C ILE A 375 -34.62 -6.94 19.82
N LEU A 376 -33.78 -6.51 20.75
CA LEU A 376 -34.00 -6.71 22.18
C LEU A 376 -35.27 -6.01 22.68
N SER A 377 -35.57 -4.79 22.22
CA SER A 377 -36.78 -4.07 22.65
C SER A 377 -38.07 -4.69 22.11
N VAL A 378 -38.05 -5.25 20.90
CA VAL A 378 -39.19 -6.01 20.36
C VAL A 378 -39.40 -7.32 21.14
N ILE A 379 -38.31 -8.01 21.51
CA ILE A 379 -38.38 -9.27 22.28
C ILE A 379 -38.82 -9.01 23.72
N ASN A 380 -38.12 -8.15 24.44
CA ASN A 380 -38.24 -7.98 25.89
C ASN A 380 -39.30 -6.94 26.29
N ASP A 381 -39.37 -5.82 25.59
CA ASP A 381 -40.15 -4.64 26.00
C ASP A 381 -41.48 -4.50 25.26
N ASN A 382 -41.82 -5.45 24.37
CA ASN A 382 -43.02 -5.43 23.53
C ASN A 382 -43.17 -4.15 22.67
N VAL A 383 -42.05 -3.49 22.35
CA VAL A 383 -42.06 -2.34 21.44
C VAL A 383 -42.51 -2.82 20.06
N SER A 384 -43.36 -2.02 19.38
CA SER A 384 -43.80 -2.37 18.04
C SER A 384 -42.61 -2.37 17.06
N PRO A 385 -42.54 -3.29 16.09
CA PRO A 385 -41.45 -3.33 15.11
C PRO A 385 -41.19 -1.98 14.42
N MET A 386 -42.26 -1.27 14.05
CA MET A 386 -42.18 0.05 13.43
C MET A 386 -41.54 1.09 14.37
N SER A 387 -41.92 1.10 15.65
CA SER A 387 -41.36 2.02 16.63
C SER A 387 -39.88 1.74 16.89
N ALA A 388 -39.49 0.47 16.96
CA ALA A 388 -38.10 0.08 17.18
C ALA A 388 -37.19 0.51 16.01
N ILE A 389 -37.62 0.32 14.76
CA ILE A 389 -36.88 0.79 13.58
C ILE A 389 -36.74 2.31 13.59
N LYS A 390 -37.84 3.04 13.83
CA LYS A 390 -37.81 4.50 13.88
C LYS A 390 -36.85 5.04 14.94
N GLN A 391 -36.74 4.38 16.10
CA GLN A 391 -35.79 4.77 17.15
C GLN A 391 -34.33 4.59 16.70
N ILE A 392 -34.02 3.50 15.99
CA ILE A 392 -32.69 3.24 15.44
C ILE A 392 -32.31 4.28 14.38
N GLU A 393 -33.26 4.65 13.52
CA GLU A 393 -33.05 5.65 12.46
C GLU A 393 -32.93 7.08 13.03
N LEU A 394 -33.75 7.45 14.01
CA LEU A 394 -33.66 8.76 14.69
C LEU A 394 -32.34 8.96 15.45
N MET A 395 -31.73 7.88 15.94
CA MET A 395 -30.39 7.95 16.54
C MET A 395 -29.31 8.31 15.52
N GLN A 396 -29.53 8.14 14.21
CA GLN A 396 -28.58 8.60 13.17
C GLN A 396 -28.54 10.13 13.06
N ASP A 397 -29.70 10.79 13.16
CA ASP A 397 -29.79 12.26 13.08
C ASP A 397 -29.19 12.94 14.31
N VAL A 398 -29.29 12.32 15.49
CA VAL A 398 -28.77 12.91 16.74
C VAL A 398 -27.25 12.80 16.87
N SER A 399 -26.62 11.76 16.31
CA SER A 399 -25.16 11.63 16.30
C SER A 399 -24.44 12.61 15.35
N GLN A 400 -25.17 13.31 14.47
CA GLN A 400 -24.67 14.47 13.72
C GLN A 400 -25.00 15.81 14.39
N SER A 401 -25.92 15.85 15.37
CA SER A 401 -26.36 17.07 16.07
C SER A 401 -25.88 17.19 17.52
N SER A 402 -25.10 16.22 18.02
CA SER A 402 -24.71 16.12 19.43
C SER A 402 -23.45 16.90 19.82
N ASP A 403 -22.96 17.80 18.98
CA ASP A 403 -22.01 18.86 19.40
C ASP A 403 -22.72 20.18 19.78
N GLU A 404 -24.05 20.30 19.59
CA GLU A 404 -24.79 21.54 19.91
C GLU A 404 -25.75 21.46 21.11
N ILE A 405 -25.92 20.32 21.78
CA ILE A 405 -26.86 20.20 22.91
C ILE A 405 -26.13 19.85 24.21
N VAL A 406 -25.19 20.72 24.61
CA VAL A 406 -24.78 20.83 26.02
C VAL A 406 -24.92 22.29 26.46
N GLN A 407 -26.13 22.85 26.35
CA GLN A 407 -26.53 23.99 27.17
C GLN A 407 -28.04 24.26 27.11
N SER A 408 -28.85 23.30 27.55
CA SER A 408 -30.14 23.67 28.13
C SER A 408 -30.61 22.58 29.07
N LEU A 409 -30.61 22.89 30.37
CA LEU A 409 -31.56 22.45 31.40
C LEU A 409 -31.00 22.76 32.79
N VAL A 410 -31.20 24.00 33.28
CA VAL A 410 -31.47 24.25 34.70
C VAL A 410 -32.52 25.38 34.81
N VAL A 411 -33.47 25.16 35.70
CA VAL A 411 -34.79 25.80 35.86
C VAL A 411 -34.74 27.17 36.56
N ALA A 412 -35.73 28.02 36.20
CA ALA A 412 -36.29 29.28 36.75
C ALA A 412 -36.25 29.48 38.31
N PRO A 413 -36.44 30.70 38.92
CA PRO A 413 -37.58 31.60 38.64
C PRO A 413 -37.49 33.15 38.90
N THR A 414 -38.58 33.82 38.48
CA THR A 414 -39.30 35.00 39.05
C THR A 414 -38.98 36.47 38.72
N ASP A 415 -40.09 37.15 38.36
CA ASP A 415 -40.53 38.56 38.50
C ASP A 415 -40.20 39.67 37.49
N LYS A 416 -41.29 40.36 37.08
CA LYS A 416 -41.46 41.51 36.16
C LYS A 416 -41.39 42.86 36.95
N PRO A 417 -41.68 44.04 36.34
CA PRO A 417 -41.03 44.74 35.22
C PRO A 417 -40.72 46.22 35.58
N GLU A 418 -39.71 46.88 35.00
CA GLU A 418 -39.72 48.37 34.98
C GLU A 418 -38.76 48.96 33.93
N GLU A 419 -39.18 50.14 33.45
CA GLU A 419 -38.76 50.90 32.28
C GLU A 419 -37.47 51.75 32.43
N LEU A 420 -36.93 52.13 31.27
CA LEU A 420 -36.22 53.39 30.95
C LEU A 420 -34.82 53.63 31.58
N VAL A 421 -33.77 53.63 30.75
CA VAL A 421 -33.16 54.83 30.12
C VAL A 421 -31.83 54.44 29.43
N VAL A 422 -31.69 54.93 28.21
CA VAL A 422 -30.61 54.78 27.24
C VAL A 422 -29.27 55.35 27.76
N ASN A 423 -28.16 54.63 27.58
CA ASN A 423 -27.02 55.13 26.78
C ASN A 423 -25.93 54.08 26.54
N SER A 424 -25.66 53.90 25.24
CA SER A 424 -24.38 53.59 24.60
C SER A 424 -23.49 52.54 25.25
N THR A 425 -23.32 51.41 24.56
CA THR A 425 -22.06 50.95 23.93
C THR A 425 -22.22 49.47 23.54
N LEU A 426 -21.78 49.09 22.34
CA LEU A 426 -21.63 47.71 21.81
C LEU A 426 -22.92 46.94 21.50
N GLN A 427 -23.42 47.12 20.28
CA GLN A 427 -24.02 46.04 19.50
C GLN A 427 -23.62 46.17 18.05
N LEU A 428 -22.80 45.22 17.60
CA LEU A 428 -22.91 44.48 16.34
C LEU A 428 -21.80 43.44 16.43
N GLU A 429 -22.02 42.39 17.23
CA GLU A 429 -21.29 41.15 17.04
C GLU A 429 -21.75 40.58 15.70
N ILE A 430 -20.80 40.71 14.78
CA ILE A 430 -20.72 40.18 13.44
C ILE A 430 -21.21 38.73 13.47
N GLN A 431 -22.28 38.43 12.72
CA GLN A 431 -22.50 37.09 12.17
C GLN A 431 -21.15 36.62 11.59
N PRO A 432 -20.67 35.38 11.77
CA PRO A 432 -19.53 34.94 11.00
C PRO A 432 -19.97 34.93 9.53
N GLN A 433 -19.72 36.03 8.83
CA GLN A 433 -19.56 36.03 7.40
C GLN A 433 -18.44 35.03 7.16
N GLU A 434 -18.76 33.93 6.47
CA GLU A 434 -17.75 33.02 5.94
C GLU A 434 -16.93 33.81 4.92
N GLU A 435 -15.87 34.45 5.41
CA GLU A 435 -14.96 35.25 4.59
C GLU A 435 -14.21 34.33 3.62
N LYS A 436 -14.33 34.64 2.33
CA LYS A 436 -13.43 34.15 1.28
C LYS A 436 -11.99 34.31 1.77
N ILE A 437 -11.25 33.21 1.94
CA ILE A 437 -9.87 33.25 2.46
C ILE A 437 -8.91 33.62 1.30
N PRO A 438 -8.38 34.85 1.20
CA PRO A 438 -7.36 35.19 0.21
C PRO A 438 -6.07 34.37 0.40
N GLU A 439 -5.33 34.20 -0.68
CA GLU A 439 -4.14 33.33 -0.75
C GLU A 439 -3.04 33.67 0.28
N ARG A 440 -2.96 34.93 0.72
CA ARG A 440 -2.06 35.40 1.79
C ARG A 440 -2.50 35.03 3.21
N GLN A 441 -3.78 34.68 3.39
CA GLN A 441 -4.37 34.30 4.68
C GLN A 441 -4.55 32.78 4.82
N SER A 442 -4.25 32.00 3.78
CA SER A 442 -4.22 30.53 3.87
C SER A 442 -3.11 30.07 4.81
N HIS A 443 -3.36 29.01 5.57
CA HIS A 443 -2.36 28.37 6.43
C HIS A 443 -1.14 27.95 5.60
N ILE A 444 0.05 28.02 6.18
CA ILE A 444 1.31 27.78 5.47
C ILE A 444 1.35 26.40 4.80
N LEU A 445 0.79 25.37 5.45
CA LEU A 445 0.73 24.00 4.90
C LEU A 445 -0.24 23.86 3.71
N ALA A 446 -1.19 24.79 3.55
CA ALA A 446 -2.10 24.85 2.39
C ALA A 446 -1.52 25.63 1.20
N ARG A 447 -0.32 26.22 1.37
CA ARG A 447 0.42 26.96 0.34
C ARG A 447 1.62 26.19 -0.20
N LEU A 448 2.08 25.18 0.54
CA LEU A 448 3.15 24.27 0.15
C LEU A 448 2.62 23.03 -0.55
N THR A 449 3.45 22.39 -1.36
CA THR A 449 3.18 21.07 -1.96
C THR A 449 3.62 19.93 -1.03
N PRO A 450 3.13 18.69 -1.24
CA PRO A 450 3.54 17.54 -0.44
C PRO A 450 5.05 17.27 -0.44
N ASP A 451 5.70 17.49 -1.59
CA ASP A 451 7.13 17.32 -1.79
C ASP A 451 7.93 18.42 -1.06
N GLU A 452 7.48 19.68 -1.16
CA GLU A 452 8.07 20.81 -0.43
C GLU A 452 7.99 20.58 1.10
N ILE A 453 6.85 20.11 1.60
CA ILE A 453 6.64 19.73 3.01
C ILE A 453 7.60 18.61 3.44
N GLY A 454 7.73 17.57 2.62
CA GLY A 454 8.61 16.44 2.90
C GLY A 454 10.08 16.84 2.98
N LYS A 455 10.56 17.60 1.98
CA LYS A 455 11.94 18.07 1.91
C LYS A 455 12.29 19.08 3.01
N LEU A 456 11.37 19.98 3.38
CA LEU A 456 11.54 20.90 4.51
C LEU A 456 11.62 20.14 5.83
N HIS A 457 10.72 19.18 6.05
CA HIS A 457 10.73 18.34 7.24
C HIS A 457 12.03 17.55 7.37
N GLN A 458 12.47 16.90 6.28
CA GLN A 458 13.71 16.12 6.24
C GLN A 458 14.94 17.00 6.52
N ALA A 459 15.08 18.13 5.82
CA ALA A 459 16.22 19.01 5.97
C ALA A 459 16.33 19.54 7.41
N LEU A 460 15.21 19.89 8.04
CA LEU A 460 15.18 20.46 9.38
C LEU A 460 15.25 19.42 10.51
N GLN A 461 15.13 18.12 10.20
CA GLN A 461 15.43 17.06 11.17
C GLN A 461 16.90 16.62 11.14
N MET A 462 17.64 16.84 10.05
CA MET A 462 19.05 16.47 9.86
C MET A 462 20.07 17.46 10.48
N LEU A 463 19.78 18.00 11.67
CA LEU A 463 20.53 19.11 12.29
C LEU A 463 21.85 18.71 12.99
N GLU A 464 22.49 17.61 12.59
CA GLU A 464 23.78 17.18 13.12
C GLU A 464 24.95 18.00 12.51
N PRO A 465 26.02 18.32 13.27
CA PRO A 465 27.08 19.22 12.82
C PRO A 465 27.79 18.81 11.52
N TYR A 466 27.84 17.52 11.23
CA TYR A 466 28.50 16.95 10.04
C TYR A 466 27.63 16.98 8.77
N GLN A 467 26.31 17.14 8.88
CA GLN A 467 25.38 17.15 7.73
C GLN A 467 24.99 18.55 7.27
N ARG A 468 25.48 19.62 7.93
CA ARG A 468 25.13 21.02 7.63
C ARG A 468 25.22 21.41 6.15
N LYS A 469 26.22 20.90 5.41
CA LYS A 469 26.36 21.16 3.96
C LYS A 469 25.24 20.53 3.12
N GLN A 470 24.82 19.31 3.47
CA GLN A 470 23.73 18.61 2.78
C GLN A 470 22.38 19.25 3.11
N THR A 471 22.15 19.59 4.39
CA THR A 471 20.95 20.32 4.83
C THR A 471 20.80 21.66 4.11
N GLN A 472 21.89 22.43 3.99
CA GLN A 472 21.90 23.70 3.27
C GLN A 472 21.54 23.51 1.78
N ALA A 473 22.07 22.47 1.14
CA ALA A 473 21.78 22.18 -0.27
C ALA A 473 20.30 21.82 -0.50
N ILE A 474 19.69 21.04 0.40
CA ILE A 474 18.26 20.71 0.32
C ILE A 474 17.41 21.97 0.52
N LEU A 475 17.73 22.82 1.50
CA LEU A 475 16.99 24.06 1.75
C LEU A 475 17.05 25.03 0.56
N GLU A 476 18.23 25.22 -0.05
CA GLU A 476 18.37 26.04 -1.26
C GLU A 476 17.58 25.47 -2.45
N LYS A 477 17.60 24.14 -2.62
CA LYS A 477 16.82 23.47 -3.67
C LYS A 477 15.32 23.67 -3.47
N VAL A 478 14.81 23.50 -2.25
CA VAL A 478 13.39 23.71 -1.95
C VAL A 478 12.99 25.17 -2.10
N LYS A 479 13.83 26.11 -1.65
CA LYS A 479 13.62 27.54 -1.85
C LYS A 479 13.49 27.89 -3.33
N GLY A 480 14.39 27.35 -4.17
CA GLY A 480 14.34 27.52 -5.62
C GLY A 480 13.03 27.02 -6.24
N LEU A 481 12.55 25.83 -5.83
CA LEU A 481 11.29 25.27 -6.31
C LEU A 481 10.07 26.12 -5.91
N ILE A 482 10.01 26.58 -4.67
CA ILE A 482 8.90 27.43 -4.19
C ILE A 482 8.90 28.78 -4.92
N ILE A 483 10.06 29.40 -5.13
CA ILE A 483 10.18 30.65 -5.88
C ILE A 483 9.78 30.47 -7.34
N ALA A 484 10.20 29.37 -7.99
CA ALA A 484 9.81 29.08 -9.36
C ALA A 484 8.29 28.92 -9.52
N ARG A 485 7.62 28.35 -8.52
CA ARG A 485 6.17 28.11 -8.53
C ARG A 485 5.34 29.34 -8.16
N LEU A 486 5.74 30.08 -7.13
CA LEU A 486 4.94 31.17 -6.55
C LEU A 486 5.42 32.58 -6.93
N GLY A 487 6.50 32.69 -7.71
CA GLY A 487 7.05 33.96 -8.16
C GLY A 487 7.35 34.91 -7.00
N ASN A 488 6.79 36.11 -7.04
CA ASN A 488 7.05 37.18 -6.07
C ASN A 488 6.66 36.82 -4.62
N LEU A 489 5.77 35.84 -4.42
CA LEU A 489 5.36 35.36 -3.10
C LEU A 489 6.26 34.23 -2.57
N GLY A 490 7.08 33.60 -3.42
CA GLY A 490 7.79 32.38 -3.06
C GLY A 490 8.83 32.55 -1.95
N THR A 491 9.52 33.69 -1.90
CA THR A 491 10.48 33.97 -0.82
C THR A 491 9.78 34.11 0.53
N GLU A 492 8.66 34.85 0.58
CA GLU A 492 7.85 35.03 1.79
C GLU A 492 7.29 33.70 2.31
N VAL A 493 6.75 32.88 1.39
CA VAL A 493 6.24 31.54 1.69
C VAL A 493 7.35 30.63 2.23
N PHE A 494 8.54 30.67 1.64
CA PHE A 494 9.67 29.88 2.11
C PHE A 494 10.10 30.29 3.51
N ASP A 495 10.23 31.59 3.79
CA ASP A 495 10.68 32.08 5.09
C ASP A 495 9.66 31.77 6.21
N GLU A 496 8.37 31.86 5.89
CA GLU A 496 7.27 31.46 6.77
C GLU A 496 7.27 29.95 7.04
N ALA A 497 7.41 29.14 5.99
CA ALA A 497 7.52 27.69 6.09
C ALA A 497 8.73 27.26 6.91
N PHE A 498 9.89 27.84 6.64
CA PHE A 498 11.13 27.59 7.39
C PHE A 498 10.94 27.90 8.88
N THR A 499 10.29 29.02 9.21
CA THR A 499 9.95 29.39 10.59
C THR A 499 8.97 28.40 11.23
N PHE A 500 8.00 27.90 10.47
CA PHE A 500 7.01 26.93 10.95
C PHE A 500 7.66 25.58 11.28
N PHE A 501 8.44 25.01 10.34
CA PHE A 501 9.07 23.69 10.51
C PHE A 501 10.26 23.69 11.49
N THR A 502 10.87 24.85 11.76
CA THR A 502 11.88 24.97 12.83
C THR A 502 11.24 24.95 14.22
N LYS A 503 10.02 25.45 14.37
CA LYS A 503 9.28 25.49 15.65
C LYS A 503 8.43 24.25 15.90
N THR A 504 7.99 23.58 14.83
CA THR A 504 7.00 22.50 14.92
C THR A 504 7.64 21.18 14.57
N LYS A 505 7.66 20.25 15.54
CA LYS A 505 8.02 18.85 15.31
C LYS A 505 6.76 18.01 15.39
N PHE A 506 6.49 17.21 14.38
CA PHE A 506 5.33 16.32 14.38
C PHE A 506 5.70 14.91 13.86
N PRO A 507 5.04 13.85 14.38
CA PRO A 507 5.29 12.46 14.00
C PRO A 507 5.08 12.17 12.51
N GLY A 508 5.65 11.06 12.02
CA GLY A 508 5.54 10.65 10.61
C GLY A 508 4.10 10.48 10.11
N ILE A 509 3.17 10.06 10.98
CA ILE A 509 1.73 9.95 10.64
C ILE A 509 1.12 11.33 10.37
N ILE A 510 1.41 12.33 11.20
CA ILE A 510 0.98 13.73 10.98
C ILE A 510 1.58 14.28 9.68
N LEU A 511 2.84 13.94 9.37
CA LEU A 511 3.46 14.35 8.10
C LEU A 511 2.71 13.78 6.90
N LYS A 512 2.39 12.48 6.90
CA LYS A 512 1.63 11.84 5.83
C LYS A 512 0.24 12.46 5.67
N LEU A 513 -0.49 12.69 6.77
CA LEU A 513 -1.81 13.34 6.73
C LEU A 513 -1.71 14.78 6.22
N THR A 514 -0.72 15.54 6.69
CA THR A 514 -0.44 16.92 6.24
C THR A 514 -0.22 16.96 4.73
N GLN A 515 0.58 16.04 4.20
CA GLN A 515 0.84 15.92 2.77
C GLN A 515 -0.43 15.60 1.97
N ARG A 516 -1.32 14.73 2.48
CA ARG A 516 -2.60 14.40 1.84
C ARG A 516 -3.53 15.62 1.78
N TYR A 517 -3.72 16.34 2.88
CA TYR A 517 -4.55 17.56 2.89
C TYR A 517 -3.93 18.69 2.06
N SER A 518 -2.62 18.88 2.10
CA SER A 518 -1.90 19.86 1.27
C SER A 518 -2.11 19.61 -0.23
N ARG A 519 -2.09 18.34 -0.66
CA ARG A 519 -2.38 17.96 -2.05
C ARG A 519 -3.80 18.39 -2.46
N MET A 520 -4.80 18.08 -1.63
CA MET A 520 -6.19 18.46 -1.89
C MET A 520 -6.39 19.98 -1.89
N ALA A 521 -5.70 20.70 -0.99
CA ALA A 521 -5.69 22.16 -0.96
C ALA A 521 -5.17 22.75 -2.29
N GLY A 522 -4.10 22.18 -2.83
CA GLY A 522 -3.55 22.54 -4.14
C GLY A 522 -4.50 22.26 -5.30
N GLN A 523 -5.14 21.09 -5.31
CA GLN A 523 -6.13 20.71 -6.34
C GLN A 523 -7.36 21.63 -6.30
N THR A 524 -7.89 21.92 -5.11
CA THR A 524 -9.04 22.82 -4.96
C THR A 524 -8.73 24.21 -5.51
N LYS A 525 -7.54 24.74 -5.22
CA LYS A 525 -7.07 26.03 -5.77
C LYS A 525 -6.95 26.01 -7.29
N LEU A 526 -6.40 24.93 -7.85
CA LEU A 526 -6.28 24.77 -9.31
C LEU A 526 -7.65 24.81 -9.99
N PHE A 527 -8.64 24.10 -9.44
CA PHE A 527 -10.01 24.08 -9.96
C PHE A 527 -10.69 25.46 -9.88
N ILE A 528 -10.55 26.15 -8.75
CA ILE A 528 -11.04 27.53 -8.61
C ILE A 528 -10.41 28.44 -9.67
N GLN A 529 -9.10 28.31 -9.90
CA GLN A 529 -8.39 29.12 -10.90
C GLN A 529 -8.88 28.81 -12.33
N GLN A 530 -9.05 27.53 -12.68
CA GLN A 530 -9.57 27.11 -13.99
C GLN A 530 -10.97 27.66 -14.26
N LEU A 531 -11.86 27.63 -13.27
CA LEU A 531 -13.20 28.19 -13.40
C LEU A 531 -13.18 29.71 -13.52
N LYS A 532 -12.34 30.40 -12.74
CA LYS A 532 -12.15 31.86 -12.84
C LYS A 532 -11.57 32.28 -14.20
N ASP A 533 -10.62 31.52 -14.74
CA ASP A 533 -10.06 31.75 -16.06
C ASP A 533 -11.08 31.49 -17.17
N TRP A 534 -11.93 30.47 -17.01
CA TRP A 534 -13.04 30.21 -17.92
C TRP A 534 -14.04 31.38 -17.95
N ILE A 535 -14.45 31.91 -16.78
CA ILE A 535 -15.31 33.10 -16.71
C ILE A 535 -14.64 34.30 -17.40
N LYS A 536 -13.35 34.52 -17.14
CA LYS A 536 -12.59 35.61 -17.76
C LYS A 536 -12.50 35.49 -19.28
N GLN A 537 -12.47 34.27 -19.81
CA GLN A 537 -12.36 34.00 -21.24
C GLN A 537 -13.70 34.13 -21.98
N TYR A 538 -14.83 33.79 -21.34
CA TYR A 538 -16.14 33.67 -22.00
C TYR A 538 -17.22 34.68 -21.53
N GLY A 539 -16.91 35.54 -20.55
CA GLY A 539 -17.79 36.62 -20.06
C GLY A 539 -18.33 36.35 -18.65
N GLU A 540 -18.77 37.42 -17.96
CA GLU A 540 -19.37 37.32 -16.62
C GLU A 540 -20.60 36.41 -16.66
N ALA A 541 -20.51 35.26 -16.00
CA ALA A 541 -21.66 34.38 -15.82
C ALA A 541 -22.65 35.06 -14.86
N ALA A 542 -23.96 34.90 -15.09
CA ALA A 542 -24.97 35.37 -14.15
C ALA A 542 -24.67 34.86 -12.73
N ASP A 543 -24.97 35.66 -11.69
CA ASP A 543 -24.64 35.34 -10.29
C ASP A 543 -25.09 33.93 -9.86
N ASN A 544 -26.15 33.39 -10.47
CA ASN A 544 -26.71 32.05 -10.22
C ASN A 544 -26.31 30.97 -11.24
N SER A 545 -25.18 31.10 -11.94
CA SER A 545 -24.69 30.05 -12.83
C SER A 545 -24.08 28.87 -12.05
N ASP A 546 -24.18 27.66 -12.60
CA ASP A 546 -23.56 26.44 -12.03
C ASP A 546 -22.05 26.61 -11.78
N ILE A 547 -21.39 27.50 -12.54
CA ILE A 547 -19.97 27.80 -12.41
C ILE A 547 -19.68 28.66 -11.16
N ASN A 548 -20.49 29.69 -10.91
CA ASN A 548 -20.33 30.52 -9.71
C ASN A 548 -20.64 29.72 -8.44
N LEU A 549 -21.66 28.86 -8.47
CA LEU A 549 -21.96 27.93 -7.39
C LEU A 549 -20.82 26.93 -7.18
N ALA A 550 -20.24 26.37 -8.25
CA ALA A 550 -19.09 25.48 -8.14
C ALA A 550 -17.85 26.18 -7.54
N ILE A 551 -17.61 27.45 -7.88
CA ILE A 551 -16.54 28.25 -7.26
C ILE A 551 -16.81 28.43 -5.76
N GLU A 552 -18.04 28.77 -5.38
CA GLU A 552 -18.41 28.94 -3.97
C GLU A 552 -18.23 27.64 -3.16
N ASP A 553 -18.66 26.51 -3.71
CA ASP A 553 -18.52 25.20 -3.06
C ASP A 553 -17.05 24.77 -2.95
N LEU A 554 -16.24 25.04 -3.98
CA LEU A 554 -14.79 24.81 -3.92
C LEU A 554 -14.11 25.73 -2.90
N GLU A 555 -14.54 26.99 -2.77
CA GLU A 555 -14.02 27.91 -1.75
C GLU A 555 -14.38 27.42 -0.33
N LYS A 556 -15.59 26.90 -0.11
CA LYS A 556 -16.00 26.24 1.16
C LYS A 556 -15.20 24.98 1.44
N LEU A 557 -14.98 24.13 0.44
CA LEU A 557 -14.15 22.93 0.56
C LEU A 557 -12.71 23.29 0.92
N PHE A 558 -12.14 24.30 0.27
CA PHE A 558 -10.81 24.81 0.59
C PHE A 558 -10.74 25.31 2.04
N GLY A 559 -11.76 26.03 2.52
CA GLY A 559 -11.83 26.50 3.90
C GLY A 559 -11.76 25.36 4.92
N ARG A 560 -12.50 24.27 4.70
CA ARG A 560 -12.47 23.07 5.56
C ARG A 560 -11.08 22.40 5.56
N ILE A 561 -10.48 22.22 4.37
CA ILE A 561 -9.13 21.65 4.23
C ILE A 561 -8.09 22.54 4.93
N ASN A 562 -8.18 23.86 4.76
CA ASN A 562 -7.26 24.83 5.34
C ASN A 562 -7.33 24.82 6.87
N LYS A 563 -8.54 24.81 7.46
CA LYS A 563 -8.75 24.67 8.90
C LYS A 563 -8.16 23.37 9.43
N ARG A 564 -8.33 22.26 8.71
CA ARG A 564 -7.75 20.98 9.13
C ARG A 564 -6.21 21.01 9.12
N LEU A 565 -5.61 21.62 8.09
CA LEU A 565 -4.16 21.80 8.01
C LEU A 565 -3.58 22.67 9.13
N GLU A 566 -4.37 23.57 9.70
CA GLU A 566 -4.00 24.37 10.87
C GLU A 566 -4.06 23.55 12.17
N GLU A 567 -5.10 22.74 12.34
CA GLU A 567 -5.32 21.94 13.56
C GLU A 567 -4.37 20.73 13.66
N LEU A 568 -4.12 20.06 12.53
CA LEU A 568 -3.45 18.75 12.47
C LEU A 568 -2.06 18.73 13.15
N PRO A 569 -1.17 19.72 12.99
CA PRO A 569 0.13 19.75 13.67
C PRO A 569 0.02 19.90 15.21
N THR A 570 -1.13 20.31 15.73
CA THR A 570 -1.37 20.57 17.16
C THR A 570 -2.23 19.50 17.84
N ASP A 571 -2.80 18.55 17.10
CA ASP A 571 -3.75 17.57 17.63
C ASP A 571 -3.04 16.44 18.42
N LYS A 572 -3.28 16.44 19.74
CA LYS A 572 -2.69 15.48 20.68
C LYS A 572 -3.45 14.15 20.75
N LEU A 573 -4.62 14.01 20.12
CA LEU A 573 -5.49 12.84 20.21
C LEU A 573 -5.51 12.00 18.91
N LEU A 574 -4.43 12.06 18.13
CA LEU A 574 -4.38 11.50 16.78
C LEU A 574 -4.74 10.01 16.69
N GLY A 575 -4.31 9.18 17.64
CA GLY A 575 -4.58 7.74 17.61
C GLY A 575 -6.07 7.37 17.66
N GLU A 576 -6.92 8.24 18.21
CA GLU A 576 -8.38 8.05 18.27
C GLU A 576 -9.11 8.68 17.07
N LYS A 577 -8.48 9.66 16.42
CA LYS A 577 -9.06 10.47 15.32
C LYS A 577 -8.49 10.17 13.95
N GLU A 578 -7.48 9.30 13.83
CA GLU A 578 -6.84 8.94 12.56
C GLU A 578 -7.87 8.40 11.55
N LEU A 579 -8.78 7.53 11.99
CA LEU A 579 -9.86 7.03 11.15
C LEU A 579 -10.81 8.14 10.68
N ILE A 580 -11.07 9.16 11.53
CA ILE A 580 -11.91 10.30 11.18
C ILE A 580 -11.22 11.14 10.10
N TYR A 581 -9.91 11.38 10.23
CA TYR A 581 -9.15 12.13 9.22
C TYR A 581 -9.05 11.38 7.90
N LEU A 582 -8.89 10.05 7.93
CA LEU A 582 -8.87 9.25 6.70
C LEU A 582 -10.25 9.23 6.01
N LEU A 583 -11.35 9.12 6.77
CA LEU A 583 -12.70 9.22 6.23
C LEU A 583 -13.00 10.61 5.65
N GLU A 584 -12.57 11.67 6.33
CA GLU A 584 -12.70 13.05 5.85
C GLU A 584 -11.88 13.28 4.57
N ILE A 585 -10.67 12.73 4.48
CA ILE A 585 -9.85 12.76 3.26
C ILE A 585 -10.58 12.11 2.08
N GLU A 586 -11.16 10.91 2.27
CA GLU A 586 -11.91 10.24 1.20
C GLU A 586 -13.16 11.05 0.81
N GLN A 587 -13.87 11.64 1.77
CA GLN A 587 -15.02 12.50 1.49
C GLN A 587 -14.62 13.75 0.67
N PHE A 588 -13.47 14.37 0.97
CA PHE A 588 -12.94 15.50 0.19
C PHE A 588 -12.48 15.05 -1.20
N ARG A 589 -11.90 13.86 -1.32
CA ARG A 589 -11.46 13.26 -2.59
C ARG A 589 -12.64 13.01 -3.54
N GLU A 590 -13.74 12.48 -3.02
CA GLU A 590 -14.98 12.28 -3.78
C GLU A 590 -15.57 13.61 -4.28
N GLN A 591 -15.60 14.64 -3.43
CA GLN A 591 -16.04 15.98 -3.83
C GLN A 591 -15.13 16.57 -4.92
N LEU A 592 -13.81 16.42 -4.81
CA LEU A 592 -12.88 16.89 -5.84
C LEU A 592 -13.03 16.11 -7.16
N ALA A 593 -13.32 14.81 -7.11
CA ALA A 593 -13.59 14.01 -8.30
C ALA A 593 -14.85 14.48 -9.05
N PHE A 594 -15.88 14.92 -8.30
CA PHE A 594 -17.05 15.55 -8.88
C PHE A 594 -16.68 16.85 -9.62
N PHE A 595 -15.90 17.74 -9.00
CA PHE A 595 -15.47 18.99 -9.63
C PHE A 595 -14.53 18.79 -10.82
N ASP A 596 -13.63 17.81 -10.77
CA ASP A 596 -12.79 17.44 -11.92
C ASP A 596 -13.66 17.06 -13.13
N LYS A 597 -14.69 16.23 -12.90
CA LYS A 597 -15.64 15.84 -13.94
C LYS A 597 -16.48 17.02 -14.43
N PHE A 598 -16.88 17.92 -13.53
CA PHE A 598 -17.60 19.14 -13.88
C PHE A 598 -16.75 20.05 -14.80
N ILE A 599 -15.49 20.31 -14.42
CA ILE A 599 -14.56 21.14 -15.19
C ILE A 599 -14.27 20.53 -16.56
N LYS A 600 -14.05 19.22 -16.64
CA LYS A 600 -13.81 18.50 -17.91
C LYS A 600 -15.01 18.54 -18.86
N ASN A 601 -16.22 18.69 -18.32
CA ASN A 601 -17.45 18.77 -19.10
C ASN A 601 -17.90 20.21 -19.39
N LEU A 602 -17.09 21.22 -19.06
CA LEU A 602 -17.40 22.61 -19.40
C LEU A 602 -17.44 22.75 -20.93
N PRO A 603 -18.50 23.38 -21.47
CA PRO A 603 -18.64 23.51 -22.91
C PRO A 603 -17.61 24.48 -23.49
N GLU A 604 -17.03 24.15 -24.65
CA GLU A 604 -16.06 25.00 -25.37
C GLU A 604 -16.68 26.31 -25.91
N LYS A 605 -18.02 26.35 -26.00
CA LYS A 605 -18.85 27.53 -26.30
C LYS A 605 -20.08 27.54 -25.40
N PRO A 606 -20.43 28.66 -24.75
CA PRO A 606 -21.66 28.72 -23.95
C PRO A 606 -22.88 28.44 -24.84
N PRO A 607 -23.94 27.78 -24.31
CA PRO A 607 -25.17 27.56 -25.06
C PRO A 607 -25.75 28.91 -25.51
N ASP A 608 -26.25 28.96 -26.76
CA ASP A 608 -26.85 30.15 -27.36
C ASP A 608 -27.91 30.74 -26.42
N GLY A 609 -27.58 31.91 -25.86
CA GLY A 609 -28.29 32.51 -24.73
C GLY A 609 -27.49 33.57 -23.97
N LEU A 610 -26.20 33.78 -24.29
CA LEU A 610 -25.41 34.93 -23.85
C LEU A 610 -25.29 35.98 -24.97
N ALA A 611 -26.44 36.51 -25.39
CA ALA A 611 -26.51 37.79 -26.06
C ALA A 611 -27.85 38.46 -25.71
N SER A 612 -27.75 39.72 -25.27
CA SER A 612 -28.81 40.63 -24.77
C SER A 612 -28.98 40.51 -23.24
N THR A 613 -28.49 41.44 -22.43
CA THR A 613 -28.40 42.91 -22.57
C THR A 613 -27.30 43.48 -21.71
#